data_AF-A0AAU9XPI1-F1
#
_entry.id   AF-A0AAU9XPI1-F1
#
_cell.length_a   1.000
_cell.length_b   1.000
_cell.length_c   1.000
_cell.angle_alpha   90.00
_cell.angle_beta   90.00
_cell.angle_gamma   90.00
#
_symmetry.space_group_name_H-M   'P 1'
#
loop_
_entity.id
_entity.type
_entity.pdbx_description
1 polymer ?
#
loop_
_entity_poly.entity_id
_entity_poly.type
_entity_poly.pdbx_seq_one_letter_code
_entity_poly.pdbx_strand_id
1 'polypeptide(L)'
;MIGRTALRLFLSRHSTRRSAYSTKTAHKIGIIGLGNVGSTVAKNLIKSGFTVSALLDKDPKVGQDLPGDIPRPKTPRELAAMSDVVTTALPAPPHVKQVLLGEDGVLAGLRSGGVWIDHSTTDYQQTLDLTAEAGIRGLNDFQGFELHSSLLLTHILPLKLRKASKFLRRPSQEVWLFSNMIAAVNVVTMTEAMLLGKRGGVDLKSLFDAIRFSAGNTYTWETEAPLVFNGTYDPDFTIGLHCKDLNLGYQLGRKFNVPIQILAYAEQIYNRALYKFGDEVGSTSPAKLLQDELEENLQVEGFEDWTYTIEHVEDSMAVVHTTKEKVYGQK
;
A
#
# COMPACT_ATOMS: atom_id res chain seq x y z
N MET A 1 -22.30 -41.32 -26.45
CA MET A 1 -21.09 -41.86 -27.10
C MET A 1 -20.67 -40.93 -28.24
N ILE A 2 -20.13 -39.75 -27.89
CA ILE A 2 -19.32 -38.81 -28.71
C ILE A 2 -18.60 -38.03 -27.60
N GLY A 3 -17.30 -38.03 -27.38
CA GLY A 3 -16.13 -38.50 -28.12
C GLY A 3 -15.01 -37.63 -27.57
N ARG A 4 -14.19 -38.18 -26.67
CA ARG A 4 -13.17 -37.54 -25.81
C ARG A 4 -11.97 -36.95 -26.59
N THR A 5 -12.20 -36.38 -27.78
CA THR A 5 -11.16 -36.08 -28.77
C THR A 5 -10.97 -34.58 -29.04
N ALA A 6 -11.89 -33.70 -28.62
CA ALA A 6 -11.71 -32.25 -28.77
C ALA A 6 -10.92 -31.59 -27.62
N LEU A 7 -10.79 -32.25 -26.47
CA LEU A 7 -10.07 -31.71 -25.30
C LEU A 7 -8.55 -31.98 -25.31
N ARG A 8 -8.05 -32.78 -26.26
CA ARG A 8 -6.61 -33.13 -26.36
C ARG A 8 -5.80 -32.31 -27.36
N LEU A 9 -6.43 -31.49 -28.20
CA LEU A 9 -5.73 -30.63 -29.16
C LEU A 9 -5.47 -29.20 -28.65
N PHE A 10 -6.12 -28.77 -27.56
CA PHE A 10 -5.84 -27.48 -26.92
C PHE A 10 -4.78 -27.58 -25.81
N LEU A 11 -4.58 -28.78 -25.24
CA LEU A 11 -3.63 -29.04 -24.14
C LEU A 11 -2.26 -29.56 -24.60
N SER A 12 -1.97 -29.57 -25.91
CA SER A 12 -0.70 -30.07 -26.47
C SER A 12 0.26 -28.96 -26.97
N ARG A 13 -0.08 -27.67 -26.84
CA ARG A 13 0.83 -26.56 -27.21
C ARG A 13 1.34 -25.72 -26.04
N HIS A 14 0.92 -26.03 -24.82
CA HIS A 14 1.56 -25.53 -23.59
C HIS A 14 2.49 -26.60 -23.01
N SER A 15 3.33 -27.17 -23.89
CA SER A 15 4.60 -27.75 -23.46
C SER A 15 5.28 -26.70 -22.59
N THR A 16 5.59 -27.11 -21.37
CA THR A 16 6.36 -26.44 -20.33
C THR A 16 7.70 -25.94 -20.89
N ARG A 17 7.67 -24.85 -21.66
CA ARG A 17 8.77 -23.89 -21.63
C ARG A 17 8.56 -23.06 -20.36
N ARG A 18 8.95 -23.65 -19.23
CA ARG A 18 9.67 -22.86 -18.21
C ARG A 18 10.79 -22.19 -18.98
N SER A 19 10.55 -20.97 -19.45
CA SER A 19 11.62 -20.13 -19.95
C SER A 19 12.54 -19.97 -18.75
N ALA A 20 13.67 -20.66 -18.80
CA ALA A 20 14.78 -20.40 -17.90
C ALA A 20 15.17 -18.94 -18.16
N TYR A 21 14.59 -18.03 -17.38
CA TYR A 21 15.07 -16.66 -17.34
C TYR A 21 16.52 -16.74 -16.93
N SER A 22 17.40 -16.32 -17.84
CA SER A 22 18.82 -16.22 -17.59
C SER A 22 19.03 -15.15 -16.51
N THR A 23 19.35 -15.59 -15.30
CA THR A 23 19.67 -14.78 -14.11
C THR A 23 21.01 -14.03 -14.21
N LYS A 24 21.38 -13.54 -15.41
CA LYS A 24 22.74 -13.05 -15.69
C LYS A 24 22.88 -11.54 -15.90
N THR A 25 22.16 -10.76 -15.11
CA THR A 25 22.72 -9.55 -14.47
C THR A 25 22.09 -9.42 -13.10
N ALA A 26 22.85 -9.71 -12.04
CA ALA A 26 22.40 -9.48 -10.67
C ALA A 26 22.30 -7.96 -10.45
N HIS A 27 21.12 -7.40 -10.70
CA HIS A 27 20.89 -5.98 -10.52
C HIS A 27 21.06 -5.62 -9.05
N LYS A 28 21.91 -4.62 -8.79
CA LYS A 28 22.17 -4.08 -7.46
C LYS A 28 21.07 -3.08 -7.10
N ILE A 29 20.38 -3.31 -5.99
CA ILE A 29 19.24 -2.49 -5.55
C ILE A 29 19.63 -1.72 -4.29
N GLY A 30 19.60 -0.40 -4.38
CA GLY A 30 19.75 0.49 -3.23
C GLY A 30 18.39 0.95 -2.71
N ILE A 31 18.23 1.04 -1.39
CA ILE A 31 16.95 1.42 -0.75
C ILE A 31 17.17 2.65 0.13
N ILE A 32 16.37 3.69 -0.09
CA ILE A 32 16.38 4.93 0.71
C ILE A 32 15.03 5.11 1.42
N GLY A 33 15.08 5.25 2.74
CA GLY A 33 13.91 5.26 3.63
C GLY A 33 13.56 3.84 4.04
N LEU A 34 13.75 3.52 5.31
CA LEU A 34 13.66 2.19 5.90
C LEU A 34 12.56 2.12 6.98
N GLY A 35 11.57 3.03 6.94
CA GLY A 35 10.35 2.90 7.73
C GLY A 35 9.52 1.66 7.36
N ASN A 36 8.27 1.61 7.81
CA ASN A 36 7.37 0.44 7.65
C ASN A 36 7.37 -0.12 6.21
N VAL A 37 7.34 0.78 5.23
CA VAL A 37 7.37 0.47 3.80
C VAL A 37 8.73 -0.07 3.35
N GLY A 38 9.78 0.76 3.48
CA GLY A 38 11.07 0.46 2.88
C GLY A 38 11.75 -0.77 3.49
N SER A 39 11.58 -0.99 4.79
CA SER A 39 12.05 -2.21 5.46
C SER A 39 11.32 -3.45 4.95
N THR A 40 10.01 -3.38 4.69
CA THR A 40 9.25 -4.50 4.13
C THR A 40 9.70 -4.81 2.70
N VAL A 41 9.90 -3.79 1.87
CA VAL A 41 10.46 -3.94 0.51
C VAL A 41 11.84 -4.60 0.57
N ALA A 42 12.72 -4.14 1.45
CA ALA A 42 14.05 -4.71 1.64
C ALA A 42 13.99 -6.20 2.02
N LYS A 43 13.18 -6.56 3.02
CA LYS A 43 12.99 -7.95 3.48
C LYS A 43 12.51 -8.85 2.33
N ASN A 44 11.54 -8.39 1.55
CA ASN A 44 10.96 -9.16 0.45
C ASN A 44 11.95 -9.36 -0.70
N LEU A 45 12.74 -8.34 -1.06
CA LEU A 45 13.79 -8.45 -2.06
C LEU A 45 14.88 -9.44 -1.65
N ILE A 46 15.35 -9.36 -0.40
CA ILE A 46 16.37 -10.27 0.14
C ILE A 46 15.83 -11.71 0.16
N LYS A 47 14.62 -11.92 0.68
CA LYS A 47 13.96 -13.25 0.72
C LYS A 47 13.80 -13.85 -0.67
N SER A 48 13.61 -13.02 -1.69
CA SER A 48 13.46 -13.43 -3.09
C SER A 48 14.79 -13.63 -3.82
N GLY A 49 15.93 -13.43 -3.15
CA GLY A 49 17.27 -13.65 -3.70
C GLY A 49 17.82 -12.49 -4.54
N PHE A 50 17.24 -11.29 -4.45
CA PHE A 50 17.80 -10.10 -5.08
C PHE A 50 18.98 -9.53 -4.28
N THR A 51 19.89 -8.84 -4.96
CA THR A 51 21.04 -8.20 -4.33
C THR A 51 20.67 -6.78 -3.87
N VAL A 52 20.38 -6.62 -2.59
CA VAL A 52 20.29 -5.31 -1.95
C VAL A 52 21.71 -4.81 -1.67
N SER A 53 22.16 -3.80 -2.43
CA SER A 53 23.56 -3.34 -2.46
C SER A 53 23.86 -2.25 -1.44
N ALA A 54 22.86 -1.50 -1.02
CA ALA A 54 23.01 -0.42 -0.05
C ALA A 54 21.67 -0.06 0.59
N LEU A 55 21.73 0.37 1.85
CA LEU A 55 20.59 0.87 2.62
C LEU A 55 20.90 2.27 3.14
N LEU A 56 19.92 3.16 3.08
CA LEU A 56 20.05 4.51 3.62
C LEU A 56 18.75 4.92 4.31
N ASP A 57 18.86 5.41 5.54
CA ASP A 57 17.80 6.12 6.23
C ASP A 57 18.38 7.37 6.90
N LYS A 58 17.54 8.37 7.14
CA LYS A 58 17.92 9.57 7.89
C LYS A 58 18.32 9.20 9.32
N ASP A 59 17.63 8.23 9.93
CA ASP A 59 18.03 7.64 11.21
C ASP A 59 18.84 6.35 10.97
N PRO A 60 20.15 6.32 11.25
CA PRO A 60 21.00 5.15 11.01
C PRO A 60 20.63 3.93 11.87
N LYS A 61 19.76 4.09 12.88
CA LYS A 61 19.25 2.98 13.70
C LYS A 61 18.16 2.18 12.99
N VAL A 62 17.45 2.77 12.03
CA VAL A 62 16.35 2.13 11.34
C VAL A 62 16.88 1.05 10.39
N GLY A 63 16.14 -0.06 10.28
CA GLY A 63 16.45 -1.20 9.42
C GLY A 63 17.68 -2.01 9.85
N GLN A 64 18.19 -1.84 11.08
CA GLN A 64 19.31 -2.66 11.62
C GLN A 64 18.96 -4.14 11.78
N ASP A 65 17.67 -4.46 11.82
CA ASP A 65 17.11 -5.82 11.86
C ASP A 65 17.12 -6.51 10.49
N LEU A 66 17.45 -5.80 9.40
CA LEU A 66 17.51 -6.37 8.06
C LEU A 66 18.67 -7.38 7.96
N PRO A 67 18.44 -8.57 7.38
CA PRO A 67 19.44 -9.63 7.32
C PRO A 67 20.57 -9.30 6.32
N GLY A 68 21.80 -9.62 6.71
CA GLY A 68 23.00 -9.49 5.87
C GLY A 68 23.84 -8.26 6.19
N ASP A 69 25.12 -8.31 5.81
CA ASP A 69 26.05 -7.17 5.94
C ASP A 69 25.92 -6.25 4.73
N ILE A 70 24.85 -5.43 4.74
CA ILE A 70 24.54 -4.52 3.63
C ILE A 70 25.14 -3.14 3.90
N PRO A 71 25.95 -2.58 2.97
CA PRO A 71 26.55 -1.27 3.12
C PRO A 71 25.54 -0.14 3.43
N ARG A 72 25.94 0.78 4.31
CA ARG A 72 25.18 1.98 4.69
C ARG A 72 25.94 3.26 4.35
N PRO A 73 25.88 3.72 3.08
CA PRO A 73 26.50 4.98 2.67
C PRO A 73 25.90 6.18 3.42
N LYS A 74 26.57 7.33 3.35
CA LYS A 74 26.14 8.54 4.08
C LYS A 74 25.17 9.41 3.26
N THR A 75 25.17 9.26 1.94
CA THR A 75 24.38 10.12 1.04
C THR A 75 23.60 9.32 0.01
N PRO A 76 22.47 9.87 -0.51
CA PRO A 76 21.74 9.28 -1.63
C PRO A 76 22.62 9.06 -2.87
N ARG A 77 23.55 9.97 -3.16
CA ARG A 77 24.51 9.87 -4.25
C ARG A 77 25.43 8.67 -4.13
N GLU A 78 26.02 8.45 -2.95
CA GLU A 78 26.87 7.28 -2.68
C GLU A 78 26.09 5.97 -2.85
N LEU A 79 24.86 5.92 -2.32
CA LEU A 79 23.97 4.77 -2.51
C LEU A 79 23.66 4.52 -3.98
N ALA A 80 23.33 5.57 -4.73
CA ALA A 80 23.02 5.48 -6.14
C ALA A 80 24.22 5.01 -6.98
N ALA A 81 25.44 5.42 -6.63
CA ALA A 81 26.67 4.96 -7.30
C ALA A 81 26.94 3.46 -7.12
N MET A 82 26.43 2.86 -6.05
CA MET A 82 26.54 1.42 -5.76
C MET A 82 25.42 0.59 -6.40
N SER A 83 24.43 1.23 -7.01
CA SER A 83 23.15 0.61 -7.35
C SER A 83 22.81 0.76 -8.84
N ASP A 84 22.19 -0.27 -9.40
CA ASP A 84 21.61 -0.25 -10.74
C ASP A 84 20.17 0.26 -10.70
N VAL A 85 19.48 -0.01 -9.59
CA VAL A 85 18.12 0.41 -9.28
C VAL A 85 18.12 1.06 -7.90
N VAL A 86 17.50 2.22 -7.75
CA VAL A 86 17.29 2.88 -6.45
C VAL A 86 15.81 2.92 -6.14
N THR A 87 15.43 2.46 -4.96
CA THR A 87 14.06 2.58 -4.44
C THR A 87 14.00 3.62 -3.34
N THR A 88 12.93 4.42 -3.30
CA THR A 88 12.67 5.42 -2.25
C THR A 88 11.33 5.16 -1.57
N ALA A 89 11.28 5.32 -0.25
CA ALA A 89 10.05 5.27 0.54
C ALA A 89 10.10 6.33 1.64
N LEU A 90 9.61 7.53 1.33
CA LEU A 90 9.86 8.74 2.10
C LEU A 90 8.56 9.37 2.64
N PRO A 91 8.61 10.10 3.78
CA PRO A 91 7.39 10.54 4.46
C PRO A 91 6.54 11.56 3.68
N ALA A 92 7.18 12.42 2.87
CA ALA A 92 6.52 13.59 2.27
C ALA A 92 7.18 14.04 0.95
N PRO A 93 6.44 14.74 0.07
CA PRO A 93 6.95 15.25 -1.20
C PRO A 93 8.29 16.01 -1.12
N PRO A 94 8.52 16.94 -0.17
CA PRO A 94 9.79 17.69 -0.14
C PRO A 94 11.00 16.79 0.08
N HIS A 95 10.84 15.70 0.84
CA HIS A 95 11.90 14.72 1.08
C HIS A 95 12.26 13.97 -0.20
N VAL A 96 11.27 13.58 -1.01
CA VAL A 96 11.50 12.92 -2.30
C VAL A 96 12.29 13.83 -3.23
N LYS A 97 11.85 15.09 -3.37
CA LYS A 97 12.54 16.08 -4.19
C LYS A 97 13.99 16.29 -3.74
N GLN A 98 14.23 16.43 -2.42
CA GLN A 98 15.57 16.62 -1.87
C GLN A 98 16.46 15.39 -2.10
N VAL A 99 15.96 14.19 -1.84
CA VAL A 99 16.71 12.93 -2.02
C VAL A 99 17.02 12.69 -3.49
N LEU A 100 16.13 13.07 -4.40
CA LEU A 100 16.33 12.86 -5.84
C LEU A 100 17.26 13.93 -6.46
N LEU A 101 16.95 15.21 -6.24
CA LEU A 101 17.54 16.34 -6.96
C LEU A 101 18.62 17.13 -6.19
N GLY A 102 18.80 16.85 -4.89
CA GLY A 102 19.80 17.53 -4.08
C GLY A 102 21.22 17.38 -4.66
N GLU A 103 22.15 18.20 -4.18
CA GLU A 103 23.56 18.16 -4.63
C GLU A 103 24.19 16.75 -4.44
N ASP A 104 23.86 16.10 -3.33
CA ASP A 104 24.18 14.70 -3.03
C ASP A 104 22.99 13.75 -3.28
N GLY A 105 22.10 14.12 -4.19
CA GLY A 105 20.89 13.38 -4.52
C GLY A 105 21.15 12.15 -5.39
N VAL A 106 20.11 11.33 -5.56
CA VAL A 106 20.15 10.10 -6.37
C VAL A 106 20.58 10.40 -7.80
N LEU A 107 20.07 11.46 -8.45
CA LEU A 107 20.44 11.78 -9.84
C LEU A 107 21.92 12.16 -10.00
N ALA A 108 22.58 12.64 -8.95
CA ALA A 108 24.00 12.98 -8.98
C ALA A 108 24.92 11.74 -8.89
N GLY A 109 24.38 10.58 -8.51
CA GLY A 109 25.13 9.33 -8.37
C GLY A 109 24.64 8.18 -9.24
N LEU A 110 23.39 8.23 -9.70
CA LEU A 110 22.78 7.19 -10.51
C LEU A 110 23.40 7.17 -11.90
N ARG A 111 23.93 6.02 -12.30
CA ARG A 111 24.52 5.85 -13.63
C ARG A 111 23.49 6.05 -14.75
N SER A 112 23.97 6.41 -15.94
CA SER A 112 23.14 6.43 -17.15
C SER A 112 22.45 5.07 -17.36
N GLY A 113 21.13 5.10 -17.58
CA GLY A 113 20.31 3.90 -17.73
C GLY A 113 19.97 3.18 -16.40
N GLY A 114 20.35 3.75 -15.26
CA GLY A 114 19.84 3.32 -13.95
C GLY A 114 18.34 3.56 -13.83
N VAL A 115 17.69 2.88 -12.89
CA VAL A 115 16.25 2.99 -12.66
C VAL A 115 16.02 3.57 -11.27
N TRP A 116 15.09 4.53 -11.17
CA TRP A 116 14.57 4.99 -9.90
C TRP A 116 13.11 4.55 -9.76
N ILE A 117 12.77 4.01 -8.60
CA ILE A 117 11.44 3.54 -8.22
C ILE A 117 11.03 4.26 -6.95
N ASP A 118 9.94 5.02 -7.00
CA ASP A 118 9.41 5.68 -5.81
C ASP A 118 8.17 4.97 -5.29
N HIS A 119 8.24 4.56 -4.03
CA HIS A 119 7.14 4.01 -3.25
C HIS A 119 6.51 5.07 -2.32
N SER A 120 7.03 6.30 -2.32
CA SER A 120 6.52 7.40 -1.51
C SER A 120 5.18 7.90 -2.05
N THR A 121 4.27 8.29 -1.15
CA THR A 121 3.14 9.13 -1.57
C THR A 121 3.59 10.57 -1.67
N THR A 122 3.66 11.08 -2.91
CA THR A 122 3.98 12.47 -3.22
C THR A 122 2.84 13.16 -3.97
N ASP A 123 2.98 14.46 -4.25
CA ASP A 123 2.01 15.23 -5.01
C ASP A 123 2.17 15.00 -6.52
N TYR A 124 1.05 15.14 -7.24
CA TYR A 124 0.96 14.87 -8.67
C TYR A 124 1.94 15.69 -9.52
N GLN A 125 2.09 16.98 -9.21
CA GLN A 125 2.92 17.87 -10.01
C GLN A 125 4.39 17.51 -9.84
N GLN A 126 4.79 17.24 -8.61
CA GLN A 126 6.14 16.82 -8.29
C GLN A 126 6.51 15.52 -9.00
N THR A 127 5.62 14.53 -9.07
CA THR A 127 5.91 13.30 -9.85
C THR A 127 6.16 13.60 -11.33
N LEU A 128 5.38 14.50 -11.93
CA LEU A 128 5.61 14.92 -13.31
C LEU A 128 6.93 15.69 -13.47
N ASP A 129 7.21 16.62 -12.57
CA ASP A 129 8.42 17.46 -12.62
C ASP A 129 9.68 16.60 -12.43
N LEU A 130 9.68 15.70 -11.44
CA LEU A 130 10.80 14.79 -11.16
C LEU A 130 11.03 13.81 -12.31
N THR A 131 9.97 13.28 -12.93
CA THR A 131 10.11 12.38 -14.08
C THR A 131 10.59 13.11 -15.34
N ALA A 132 10.24 14.40 -15.51
CA ALA A 132 10.73 15.24 -16.60
C ALA A 132 12.21 15.61 -16.39
N GLU A 133 12.61 15.99 -15.18
CA GLU A 133 13.98 16.38 -14.83
C GLU A 133 14.97 15.20 -14.85
N ALA A 134 14.53 14.02 -14.42
CA ALA A 134 15.41 12.86 -14.30
C ALA A 134 15.94 12.33 -15.64
N GLY A 135 15.28 12.58 -16.78
CA GLY A 135 15.68 12.03 -18.10
C GLY A 135 15.82 10.50 -18.15
N ILE A 136 15.40 9.82 -17.08
CA ILE A 136 15.58 8.41 -16.77
C ILE A 136 14.19 7.74 -16.84
N ARG A 137 14.15 6.44 -17.14
CA ARG A 137 12.92 5.65 -16.99
C ARG A 137 12.57 5.52 -15.50
N GLY A 138 11.98 6.55 -14.92
CA GLY A 138 11.33 6.48 -13.62
C GLY A 138 10.17 5.49 -13.73
N LEU A 139 10.31 4.35 -13.06
CA LEU A 139 9.27 3.33 -12.97
C LEU A 139 8.67 3.46 -11.58
N ASN A 140 7.48 4.08 -11.50
CA ASN A 140 6.78 4.24 -10.24
C ASN A 140 6.12 2.89 -9.90
N ASP A 141 6.49 2.30 -8.77
CA ASP A 141 5.93 1.02 -8.29
C ASP A 141 5.14 1.26 -7.01
N PHE A 142 3.87 0.88 -7.08
CA PHE A 142 2.80 1.39 -6.23
C PHE A 142 2.53 0.45 -5.07
N GLN A 143 2.46 1.02 -3.86
CA GLN A 143 2.07 0.26 -2.67
C GLN A 143 0.58 -0.06 -2.66
N GLY A 144 0.25 -1.30 -2.30
CA GLY A 144 -1.13 -1.77 -2.14
C GLY A 144 -1.34 -3.23 -2.52
N PHE A 145 -0.36 -3.87 -3.16
CA PHE A 145 -0.33 -5.31 -3.31
C PHE A 145 0.85 -5.85 -2.50
N GLU A 146 0.64 -6.98 -1.82
CA GLU A 146 1.70 -7.98 -1.72
C GLU A 146 2.13 -8.34 -3.15
N LEU A 147 2.95 -7.48 -3.75
CA LEU A 147 3.64 -7.80 -4.98
C LEU A 147 4.68 -8.84 -4.58
N HIS A 148 4.23 -10.10 -4.61
CA HIS A 148 5.11 -11.22 -4.91
C HIS A 148 6.09 -10.72 -5.98
N SER A 149 7.36 -10.93 -5.70
CA SER A 149 8.55 -10.55 -6.47
C SER A 149 8.49 -10.85 -7.98
N SER A 150 7.43 -11.50 -8.47
CA SER A 150 7.15 -11.84 -9.87
C SER A 150 6.59 -10.68 -10.73
N LEU A 151 5.87 -9.70 -10.17
CA LEU A 151 5.24 -8.61 -10.96
C LEU A 151 6.17 -7.40 -11.19
N LEU A 152 7.05 -7.10 -10.22
CA LEU A 152 8.23 -6.22 -10.42
C LEU A 152 9.04 -6.69 -11.65
N LEU A 153 9.20 -8.00 -11.81
CA LEU A 153 9.98 -8.62 -12.89
C LEU A 153 9.28 -8.60 -14.27
N THR A 154 7.96 -8.70 -14.34
CA THR A 154 7.24 -8.74 -15.65
C THR A 154 7.19 -7.40 -16.37
N HIS A 155 7.37 -6.27 -15.66
CA HIS A 155 7.42 -4.93 -16.27
C HIS A 155 8.83 -4.34 -16.36
N ILE A 156 9.78 -4.75 -15.50
CA ILE A 156 11.18 -4.26 -15.52
C ILE A 156 12.04 -5.05 -16.53
N LEU A 157 11.72 -6.32 -16.81
CA LEU A 157 12.32 -7.10 -17.90
C LEU A 157 11.24 -7.58 -18.88
N PRO A 158 10.87 -6.73 -19.85
CA PRO A 158 11.45 -6.99 -21.16
C PRO A 158 11.83 -5.72 -21.92
N LEU A 159 13.14 -5.61 -22.19
CA LEU A 159 13.60 -5.09 -23.47
C LEU A 159 12.79 -5.74 -24.61
N LYS A 160 12.05 -4.89 -25.35
CA LYS A 160 11.24 -5.17 -26.56
C LYS A 160 9.85 -5.77 -26.36
N LEU A 161 8.83 -4.94 -26.11
CA LEU A 161 7.46 -5.25 -26.55
C LEU A 161 6.73 -4.00 -27.10
N ARG A 162 6.88 -3.79 -28.42
CA ARG A 162 5.79 -3.26 -29.26
C ARG A 162 4.72 -4.36 -29.32
N LYS A 163 3.46 -4.01 -29.05
CA LYS A 163 2.22 -4.84 -29.16
C LYS A 163 1.78 -5.60 -27.90
N ALA A 164 1.44 -4.87 -26.82
CA ALA A 164 0.45 -5.30 -25.82
C ALA A 164 -0.20 -4.10 -25.08
N SER A 165 -0.23 -2.91 -25.70
CA SER A 165 -0.56 -1.64 -25.05
C SER A 165 -2.04 -1.27 -25.12
N LYS A 166 -2.97 -2.12 -24.64
CA LYS A 166 -4.39 -1.74 -24.62
C LYS A 166 -5.10 -1.74 -23.27
N PHE A 167 -4.51 -2.17 -22.14
CA PHE A 167 -5.25 -2.14 -20.87
C PHE A 167 -4.49 -1.79 -19.58
N LEU A 168 -3.18 -1.54 -19.58
CA LEU A 168 -2.48 -0.95 -18.43
C LEU A 168 -1.63 0.24 -18.86
N ARG A 169 -2.23 1.43 -18.90
CA ARG A 169 -1.48 2.67 -18.69
C ARG A 169 -1.34 2.80 -17.18
N ARG A 170 -0.11 2.55 -16.69
CA ARG A 170 0.46 2.85 -15.36
C ARG A 170 -0.59 3.10 -14.25
N PRO A 171 -0.73 2.24 -13.21
CA PRO A 171 -1.36 2.74 -11.98
C PRO A 171 -0.60 4.01 -11.59
N SER A 172 -1.31 5.07 -11.22
CA SER A 172 -0.74 6.38 -10.98
C SER A 172 -1.02 6.76 -9.51
N GLN A 173 -0.21 7.62 -8.89
CA GLN A 173 -0.31 7.95 -7.45
C GLN A 173 -1.68 8.49 -7.07
N GLU A 174 -2.35 9.09 -8.04
CA GLU A 174 -3.72 9.54 -7.97
C GLU A 174 -4.69 8.41 -7.64
N VAL A 175 -4.52 7.22 -8.24
CA VAL A 175 -5.41 6.07 -7.97
C VAL A 175 -5.32 5.63 -6.51
N TRP A 176 -4.12 5.59 -5.95
CA TRP A 176 -3.92 5.22 -4.54
C TRP A 176 -4.44 6.30 -3.60
N LEU A 177 -4.17 7.57 -3.91
CA LEU A 177 -4.69 8.70 -3.17
C LEU A 177 -6.23 8.70 -3.13
N PHE A 178 -6.87 8.43 -4.27
CA PHE A 178 -8.33 8.30 -4.34
C PHE A 178 -8.83 7.10 -3.53
N SER A 179 -8.09 5.98 -3.52
CA SER A 179 -8.40 4.85 -2.65
C SER A 179 -8.36 5.25 -1.17
N ASN A 180 -7.34 5.99 -0.73
CA ASN A 180 -7.23 6.45 0.66
C ASN A 180 -8.32 7.47 1.03
N MET A 181 -8.75 8.32 0.10
CA MET A 181 -9.89 9.21 0.29
C MET A 181 -11.19 8.41 0.54
N ILE A 182 -11.43 7.38 -0.28
CA ILE A 182 -12.61 6.50 -0.13
C ILE A 182 -12.54 5.73 1.19
N ALA A 183 -11.37 5.16 1.52
CA ALA A 183 -11.17 4.43 2.77
C ALA A 183 -11.43 5.30 4.01
N ALA A 184 -10.96 6.55 4.02
CA ALA A 184 -11.20 7.48 5.13
C ALA A 184 -12.69 7.75 5.34
N VAL A 185 -13.43 8.02 4.26
CA VAL A 185 -14.89 8.21 4.34
C VAL A 185 -15.57 6.94 4.85
N ASN A 186 -15.16 5.77 4.35
CA ASN A 186 -15.71 4.49 4.80
C ASN A 186 -15.48 4.28 6.30
N VAL A 187 -14.31 4.57 6.85
CA VAL A 187 -14.04 4.44 8.31
C VAL A 187 -15.02 5.28 9.13
N VAL A 188 -15.23 6.53 8.72
CA VAL A 188 -16.17 7.44 9.42
C VAL A 188 -17.59 6.89 9.35
N THR A 189 -18.10 6.60 8.15
CA THR A 189 -19.48 6.13 7.96
C THR A 189 -19.72 4.76 8.59
N MET A 190 -18.74 3.86 8.54
CA MET A 190 -18.74 2.57 9.22
C MET A 190 -18.92 2.75 10.73
N THR A 191 -18.15 3.66 11.32
CA THR A 191 -18.23 3.95 12.77
C THR A 191 -19.61 4.48 13.15
N GLU A 192 -20.13 5.45 12.39
CA GLU A 192 -21.48 5.99 12.62
C GLU A 192 -22.54 4.90 12.55
N ALA A 193 -22.47 4.03 11.53
CA ALA A 193 -23.40 2.91 11.37
C ALA A 193 -23.34 1.92 12.54
N MET A 194 -22.13 1.57 13.01
CA MET A 194 -21.96 0.68 14.16
C MET A 194 -22.53 1.28 15.45
N LEU A 195 -22.28 2.57 15.72
CA LEU A 195 -22.81 3.25 16.91
C LEU A 195 -24.33 3.41 16.86
N LEU A 196 -24.89 3.75 15.69
CA LEU A 196 -26.33 3.79 15.49
C LEU A 196 -26.96 2.41 15.69
N GLY A 197 -26.37 1.37 15.12
CA GLY A 197 -26.79 -0.02 15.31
C GLY A 197 -26.79 -0.40 16.79
N LYS A 198 -25.68 -0.14 17.50
CA LYS A 198 -25.54 -0.43 18.93
C LYS A 198 -26.61 0.29 19.77
N ARG A 199 -26.78 1.60 19.58
CA ARG A 199 -27.79 2.39 20.30
C ARG A 199 -29.22 2.02 19.94
N GLY A 200 -29.43 1.51 18.73
CA GLY A 200 -30.68 0.90 18.29
C GLY A 200 -30.94 -0.50 18.85
N GLY A 201 -30.02 -1.06 19.64
CA GLY A 201 -30.14 -2.40 20.22
C GLY A 201 -29.85 -3.53 19.23
N VAL A 202 -29.20 -3.23 18.10
CA VAL A 202 -28.75 -4.25 17.14
C VAL A 202 -27.47 -4.90 17.64
N ASP A 203 -27.45 -6.23 17.67
CA ASP A 203 -26.25 -7.00 17.94
C ASP A 203 -25.16 -6.72 16.88
N LEU A 204 -23.98 -6.28 17.31
CA LEU A 204 -22.90 -5.84 16.41
C LEU A 204 -22.32 -7.00 15.59
N LYS A 205 -22.32 -8.24 16.10
CA LYS A 205 -21.89 -9.43 15.31
C LYS A 205 -22.83 -9.67 14.14
N SER A 206 -24.14 -9.59 14.41
CA SER A 206 -25.18 -9.74 13.42
C SER A 206 -25.18 -8.59 12.41
N LEU A 207 -24.92 -7.35 12.86
CA LEU A 207 -24.76 -6.19 11.99
C LEU A 207 -23.57 -6.36 11.05
N PHE A 208 -22.42 -6.76 11.59
CA PHE A 208 -21.22 -7.06 10.82
C PHE A 208 -21.50 -8.05 9.70
N ASP A 209 -22.06 -9.22 10.03
CA ASP A 209 -22.38 -10.24 9.05
C ASP A 209 -23.43 -9.78 8.03
N ALA A 210 -24.47 -9.08 8.46
CA ALA A 210 -25.53 -8.62 7.57
C ALA A 210 -25.00 -7.65 6.50
N ILE A 211 -24.13 -6.72 6.88
CA ILE A 211 -23.59 -5.73 5.94
C ILE A 211 -22.66 -6.39 4.91
N ARG A 212 -21.93 -7.44 5.27
CA ARG A 212 -21.06 -8.19 4.35
C ARG A 212 -21.80 -8.80 3.15
N PHE A 213 -23.06 -9.14 3.33
CA PHE A 213 -23.94 -9.65 2.25
C PHE A 213 -24.82 -8.56 1.63
N SER A 214 -24.57 -7.29 1.96
CA SER A 214 -25.37 -6.15 1.51
C SER A 214 -24.61 -5.27 0.53
N ALA A 215 -25.33 -4.36 -0.14
CA ALA A 215 -24.73 -3.33 -0.98
C ALA A 215 -23.84 -2.33 -0.21
N GLY A 216 -23.93 -2.30 1.12
CA GLY A 216 -23.07 -1.48 1.98
C GLY A 216 -21.71 -2.11 2.27
N ASN A 217 -21.44 -3.34 1.80
CA ASN A 217 -20.15 -3.96 2.04
C ASN A 217 -19.02 -3.21 1.34
N THR A 218 -17.90 -3.03 2.03
CA THR A 218 -16.68 -2.42 1.49
C THR A 218 -15.46 -3.19 1.99
N TYR A 219 -14.33 -3.06 1.29
CA TYR A 219 -13.06 -3.61 1.79
C TYR A 219 -12.76 -3.13 3.22
N THR A 220 -12.96 -1.83 3.48
CA THR A 220 -12.80 -1.21 4.81
C THR A 220 -13.71 -1.83 5.86
N TRP A 221 -14.96 -2.15 5.51
CA TRP A 221 -15.88 -2.84 6.44
C TRP A 221 -15.32 -4.21 6.83
N GLU A 222 -14.86 -4.98 5.85
CA GLU A 222 -14.32 -6.33 6.07
C GLU A 222 -12.99 -6.31 6.85
N THR A 223 -12.12 -5.31 6.65
CA THR A 223 -10.78 -5.29 7.27
C THR A 223 -10.69 -4.45 8.54
N GLU A 224 -11.34 -3.30 8.59
CA GLU A 224 -11.17 -2.31 9.67
C GLU A 224 -12.23 -2.43 10.77
N ALA A 225 -13.48 -2.81 10.45
CA ALA A 225 -14.51 -2.99 11.48
C ALA A 225 -14.07 -4.03 12.54
N PRO A 226 -13.46 -5.16 12.17
CA PRO A 226 -12.94 -6.11 13.15
C PRO A 226 -11.85 -5.54 14.07
N LEU A 227 -11.02 -4.60 13.60
CA LEU A 227 -10.04 -3.91 14.44
C LEU A 227 -10.75 -3.04 15.49
N VAL A 228 -11.79 -2.31 15.08
CA VAL A 228 -12.63 -1.52 15.99
C VAL A 228 -13.33 -2.42 17.01
N PHE A 229 -13.84 -3.60 16.60
CA PHE A 229 -14.44 -4.58 17.50
C PHE A 229 -13.45 -5.23 18.46
N ASN A 230 -12.20 -5.43 18.03
CA ASN A 230 -11.11 -5.86 18.91
C ASN A 230 -10.73 -4.72 19.89
N GLY A 231 -10.96 -3.46 19.50
CA GLY A 231 -10.50 -2.27 20.23
C GLY A 231 -9.01 -2.03 20.06
N THR A 232 -8.39 -2.69 19.07
CA THR A 232 -7.01 -2.45 18.67
C THR A 232 -7.00 -1.39 17.58
N TYR A 233 -6.24 -0.32 17.84
CA TYR A 233 -5.98 0.75 16.87
C TYR A 233 -4.50 0.72 16.47
N ASP A 234 -3.97 -0.49 16.32
CA ASP A 234 -2.56 -0.79 16.11
C ASP A 234 -2.10 -0.31 14.72
N PRO A 235 -0.97 0.39 14.57
CA PRO A 235 -0.69 1.15 13.36
C PRO A 235 0.22 0.37 12.39
N ASP A 236 -0.38 -0.47 11.53
CA ASP A 236 0.26 -0.78 10.23
C ASP A 236 0.28 0.46 9.33
N PHE A 237 -0.76 1.28 9.43
CA PHE A 237 -0.92 2.57 8.76
C PHE A 237 -1.39 3.64 9.75
N THR A 238 -0.53 4.65 9.99
CA THR A 238 -0.76 5.68 11.01
C THR A 238 -1.75 6.75 10.54
N ILE A 239 -2.44 7.39 11.49
CA ILE A 239 -3.32 8.52 11.20
C ILE A 239 -2.56 9.72 10.64
N GLY A 240 -1.31 9.95 11.05
CA GLY A 240 -0.47 11.01 10.49
C GLY A 240 -0.25 10.84 8.98
N LEU A 241 0.02 9.61 8.53
CA LEU A 241 0.13 9.28 7.10
C LEU A 241 -1.21 9.44 6.38
N HIS A 242 -2.31 8.97 6.98
CA HIS A 242 -3.62 9.11 6.36
C HIS A 242 -4.04 10.57 6.19
N CYS A 243 -3.88 11.41 7.24
CA CYS A 243 -4.15 12.85 7.18
C CYS A 243 -3.32 13.57 6.12
N LYS A 244 -2.03 13.19 5.96
CA LYS A 244 -1.19 13.69 4.87
C LYS A 244 -1.83 13.41 3.51
N ASP A 245 -2.30 12.18 3.30
CA ASP A 245 -2.94 11.79 2.04
C ASP A 245 -4.27 12.51 1.83
N LEU A 246 -5.12 12.66 2.87
CA LEU A 246 -6.36 13.43 2.72
C LEU A 246 -6.10 14.87 2.29
N ASN A 247 -5.07 15.51 2.85
CA ASN A 247 -4.65 16.86 2.45
C ASN A 247 -4.14 16.91 1.00
N LEU A 248 -3.41 15.90 0.52
CA LEU A 248 -3.05 15.79 -0.90
C LEU A 248 -4.30 15.66 -1.78
N GLY A 249 -5.28 14.86 -1.37
CA GLY A 249 -6.59 14.74 -2.03
C GLY A 249 -7.32 16.08 -2.07
N TYR A 250 -7.29 16.84 -0.98
CA TYR A 250 -7.86 18.17 -0.90
C TYR A 250 -7.22 19.15 -1.90
N GLN A 251 -5.89 19.16 -1.96
CA GLN A 251 -5.14 19.98 -2.91
C GLN A 251 -5.45 19.63 -4.37
N LEU A 252 -5.63 18.34 -4.70
CA LEU A 252 -6.06 17.92 -6.03
C LEU A 252 -7.48 18.39 -6.35
N GLY A 253 -8.42 18.26 -5.40
CA GLY A 253 -9.79 18.77 -5.57
C GLY A 253 -9.80 20.27 -5.90
N ARG A 254 -8.99 21.06 -5.18
CA ARG A 254 -8.77 22.49 -5.46
C ARG A 254 -8.17 22.73 -6.85
N LYS A 255 -7.11 22.00 -7.21
CA LYS A 255 -6.40 22.14 -8.50
C LYS A 255 -7.30 21.84 -9.68
N PHE A 256 -8.11 20.80 -9.60
CA PHE A 256 -8.98 20.35 -10.68
C PHE A 256 -10.39 20.93 -10.62
N ASN A 257 -10.67 21.82 -9.67
CA ASN A 257 -11.99 22.41 -9.46
C ASN A 257 -13.11 21.35 -9.25
N VAL A 258 -12.79 20.28 -8.53
CA VAL A 258 -13.75 19.23 -8.15
C VAL A 258 -14.19 19.44 -6.70
N PRO A 259 -15.49 19.67 -6.43
CA PRO A 259 -16.01 19.74 -5.08
C PRO A 259 -15.91 18.38 -4.36
N ILE A 260 -15.24 18.35 -3.21
CA ILE A 260 -14.95 17.14 -2.42
C ILE A 260 -15.61 17.19 -1.03
N GLN A 261 -16.91 17.48 -0.99
CA GLN A 261 -17.63 17.81 0.25
C GLN A 261 -17.53 16.72 1.32
N ILE A 262 -17.77 15.46 0.94
CA ILE A 262 -17.77 14.34 1.88
C ILE A 262 -16.37 14.10 2.44
N LEU A 263 -15.35 14.16 1.58
CA LEU A 263 -13.96 14.07 2.02
C LEU A 263 -13.59 15.21 2.98
N ALA A 264 -14.01 16.45 2.70
CA ALA A 264 -13.69 17.58 3.56
C ALA A 264 -14.28 17.44 4.98
N TYR A 265 -15.45 16.82 5.11
CA TYR A 265 -16.00 16.46 6.43
C TYR A 265 -15.21 15.35 7.10
N ALA A 266 -14.89 14.27 6.37
CA ALA A 266 -14.06 13.19 6.90
C ALA A 266 -12.68 13.71 7.37
N GLU A 267 -12.03 14.55 6.58
CA GLU A 267 -10.73 15.16 6.89
C GLU A 267 -10.76 15.97 8.19
N GLN A 268 -11.86 16.67 8.50
CA GLN A 268 -12.01 17.38 9.78
C GLN A 268 -12.08 16.40 10.96
N ILE A 269 -12.75 15.26 10.81
CA ILE A 269 -12.83 14.23 11.84
C ILE A 269 -11.46 13.58 12.05
N TYR A 270 -10.76 13.26 10.95
CA TYR A 270 -9.39 12.76 10.97
C TYR A 270 -8.43 13.73 11.66
N ASN A 271 -8.49 15.03 11.35
CA ASN A 271 -7.66 16.04 12.02
C ASN A 271 -7.97 16.17 13.52
N ARG A 272 -9.23 16.02 13.93
CA ARG A 272 -9.60 15.98 15.36
C ARG A 272 -9.01 14.76 16.06
N ALA A 273 -9.08 13.58 15.43
CA ALA A 273 -8.50 12.35 15.97
C ALA A 273 -6.97 12.45 16.06
N LEU A 274 -6.32 12.96 15.02
CA LEU A 274 -4.88 13.25 14.99
C LEU A 274 -4.47 14.16 16.15
N TYR A 275 -5.19 15.27 16.37
CA TYR A 275 -4.87 16.20 17.46
C TYR A 275 -5.10 15.59 18.85
N LYS A 276 -6.15 14.75 19.00
CA LYS A 276 -6.50 14.13 20.28
C LYS A 276 -5.53 13.01 20.66
N PHE A 277 -5.11 12.20 19.70
CA PHE A 277 -4.40 10.94 19.96
C PHE A 277 -2.93 10.93 19.52
N GLY A 278 -2.48 11.92 18.76
CA GLY A 278 -1.14 11.94 18.14
C GLY A 278 -1.13 11.34 16.74
N ASP A 279 0.02 11.43 16.07
CA ASP A 279 0.24 11.02 14.67
C ASP A 279 0.53 9.53 14.49
N GLU A 280 1.05 8.86 15.52
CA GLU A 280 1.47 7.47 15.46
C GLU A 280 0.35 6.44 15.71
N VAL A 281 -0.86 6.86 16.11
CA VAL A 281 -1.97 5.91 16.30
C VAL A 281 -2.51 5.40 14.96
N GLY A 282 -3.20 4.26 14.96
CA GLY A 282 -3.79 3.68 13.75
C GLY A 282 -4.77 4.62 13.04
N SER A 283 -4.81 4.53 11.72
CA SER A 283 -5.69 5.33 10.84
C SER A 283 -7.20 5.11 11.08
N THR A 284 -7.58 4.07 11.81
CA THR A 284 -8.94 3.79 12.28
C THR A 284 -9.32 4.53 13.57
N SER A 285 -8.41 5.29 14.17
CA SER A 285 -8.66 6.09 15.38
C SER A 285 -9.79 7.15 15.29
N PRO A 286 -10.27 7.61 14.12
CA PRO A 286 -11.54 8.34 14.06
C PRO A 286 -12.72 7.56 14.66
N ALA A 287 -12.70 6.23 14.58
CA ALA A 287 -13.69 5.39 15.24
C ALA A 287 -13.62 5.53 16.76
N LYS A 288 -12.40 5.57 17.32
CA LYS A 288 -12.17 5.80 18.75
C LYS A 288 -12.62 7.19 19.19
N LEU A 289 -12.37 8.21 18.36
CA LEU A 289 -12.78 9.58 18.65
C LEU A 289 -14.29 9.65 18.92
N LEU A 290 -15.09 9.05 18.04
CA LEU A 290 -16.55 9.08 18.15
C LEU A 290 -17.07 8.21 19.30
N GLN A 291 -16.43 7.07 19.57
CA GLN A 291 -16.72 6.26 20.76
C GLN A 291 -16.49 7.04 22.06
N ASP A 292 -15.35 7.73 22.18
CA ASP A 292 -15.04 8.55 23.36
C ASP A 292 -16.04 9.72 23.52
N GLU A 293 -16.47 10.35 22.42
CA GLU A 293 -17.44 11.46 22.44
C GLU A 293 -18.85 11.04 22.85
N LEU A 294 -19.19 9.79 22.59
CA LEU A 294 -20.49 9.20 22.92
C LEU A 294 -20.47 8.37 24.20
N GLU A 295 -19.31 8.25 24.85
CA GLU A 295 -19.05 7.37 25.99
C GLU A 295 -19.53 5.92 25.73
N GLU A 296 -19.31 5.43 24.51
CA GLU A 296 -19.86 4.17 24.01
C GLU A 296 -18.75 3.30 23.40
N ASN A 297 -18.58 2.08 23.88
CA ASN A 297 -17.55 1.15 23.38
C ASN A 297 -18.09 0.26 22.26
N LEU A 298 -17.39 0.10 21.14
CA LEU A 298 -17.76 -0.80 20.06
C LEU A 298 -17.12 -2.20 20.16
N GLN A 299 -16.37 -2.50 21.22
CA GLN A 299 -15.76 -3.80 21.39
C GLN A 299 -16.78 -4.94 21.42
N VAL A 300 -16.43 -6.05 20.76
CA VAL A 300 -17.28 -7.24 20.63
C VAL A 300 -16.47 -8.46 21.06
N GLU A 301 -16.98 -9.19 22.05
CA GLU A 301 -16.34 -10.42 22.55
C GLU A 301 -16.08 -11.44 21.43
N GLY A 302 -14.88 -11.99 21.38
CA GLY A 302 -14.44 -12.99 20.39
C GLY A 302 -13.66 -12.41 19.21
N PHE A 303 -13.60 -11.09 19.06
CA PHE A 303 -12.81 -10.44 17.99
C PHE A 303 -11.32 -10.26 18.32
N GLU A 304 -10.85 -10.71 19.49
CA GLU A 304 -9.47 -10.52 19.97
C GLU A 304 -8.44 -11.17 19.02
N ASP A 305 -8.78 -12.35 18.50
CA ASP A 305 -7.98 -13.13 17.55
C ASP A 305 -8.53 -13.04 16.10
N TRP A 306 -9.27 -11.98 15.76
CA TRP A 306 -9.84 -11.84 14.43
C TRP A 306 -8.75 -11.64 13.37
N THR A 307 -8.77 -12.47 12.32
CA THR A 307 -7.81 -12.43 11.21
C THR A 307 -8.52 -12.70 9.89
N TYR A 308 -7.91 -12.22 8.82
CA TYR A 308 -8.36 -12.44 7.46
C TYR A 308 -7.17 -12.65 6.51
N THR A 309 -7.44 -13.25 5.36
CA THR A 309 -6.53 -13.33 4.22
C THR A 309 -7.21 -12.68 3.00
N ILE A 310 -6.38 -12.28 2.03
CA ILE A 310 -6.88 -11.80 0.74
C ILE A 310 -6.67 -12.93 -0.27
N GLU A 311 -7.76 -13.40 -0.85
CA GLU A 311 -7.72 -14.41 -1.90
C GLU A 311 -8.02 -13.79 -3.27
N HIS A 312 -7.28 -14.23 -4.28
CA HIS A 312 -7.54 -13.84 -5.66
C HIS A 312 -8.64 -14.72 -6.25
N VAL A 313 -9.77 -14.11 -6.59
CA VAL A 313 -10.92 -14.81 -7.17
C VAL A 313 -11.20 -14.20 -8.55
N GLU A 314 -10.86 -14.96 -9.59
CA GLU A 314 -10.95 -14.55 -10.99
C GLU A 314 -10.25 -13.20 -11.24
N ASP A 315 -11.02 -12.14 -11.52
CA ASP A 315 -10.55 -10.78 -11.81
C ASP A 315 -10.67 -9.85 -10.58
N SER A 316 -10.86 -10.38 -9.37
CA SER A 316 -11.10 -9.63 -8.14
C SER A 316 -10.31 -10.16 -6.94
N MET A 317 -10.30 -9.39 -5.86
CA MET A 317 -9.83 -9.80 -4.55
C MET A 317 -11.03 -10.01 -3.63
N ALA A 318 -10.99 -11.09 -2.85
CA ALA A 318 -11.97 -11.40 -1.82
C ALA A 318 -11.30 -11.42 -0.44
N VAL A 319 -11.94 -10.79 0.53
CA VAL A 319 -11.54 -10.89 1.94
C VAL A 319 -12.11 -12.19 2.51
N VAL A 320 -11.24 -13.07 2.99
CA VAL A 320 -11.61 -14.37 3.57
C VAL A 320 -11.23 -14.37 5.05
N HIS A 321 -12.22 -14.47 5.93
CA HIS A 321 -12.00 -14.40 7.38
C HIS A 321 -11.62 -15.77 7.93
N THR A 322 -10.38 -15.89 8.39
CA THR A 322 -9.77 -17.16 8.79
C THR A 322 -10.13 -17.60 10.21
N THR A 323 -10.59 -16.68 11.07
CA THR A 323 -10.99 -16.99 12.45
C THR A 323 -12.48 -16.84 12.74
N LYS A 324 -13.31 -16.67 11.70
CA LYS A 324 -14.77 -16.53 11.86
C LYS A 324 -15.39 -17.66 12.69
N GLU A 325 -15.02 -18.91 12.42
CA GLU A 325 -15.56 -20.08 13.14
C GLU A 325 -15.27 -20.06 14.66
N LYS A 326 -14.17 -19.42 15.08
CA LYS A 326 -13.84 -19.27 16.51
C LYS A 326 -14.78 -18.30 17.22
N VAL A 327 -15.26 -17.28 16.51
CA VAL A 327 -16.07 -16.18 17.08
C VAL A 327 -17.55 -16.52 17.17
N TYR A 328 -18.05 -17.32 16.22
CA TYR A 328 -19.45 -17.72 16.12
C TYR A 328 -19.72 -19.13 16.69
N GLY A 329 -18.67 -19.85 17.10
CA GLY A 329 -18.73 -21.25 17.48
C GLY A 329 -18.86 -22.17 16.26
N GLN A 330 -18.40 -23.42 16.37
CA GLN A 330 -18.72 -24.45 15.37
C GLN A 330 -20.24 -24.63 15.36
N LYS A 331 -20.88 -24.34 14.23
CA LYS A 331 -22.26 -24.76 13.98
C LYS A 331 -22.33 -26.22 13.57
#